data_AF-A0A7J8DWD0-F1
#
_entry.id   AF-A0A7J8DWD0-F1
#
_cell.length_a   1.000
_cell.length_b   1.000
_cell.length_c   1.000
_cell.angle_alpha   90.00
_cell.angle_beta   90.00
_cell.angle_gamma   90.00
#
_symmetry.space_group_name_H-M   'P 1'
#
loop_
_entity.id
_entity.type
_entity.pdbx_description
1 polymer ?
#
loop_
_entity_poly.entity_id
_entity_poly.type
_entity_poly.pdbx_seq_one_letter_code
_entity_poly.pdbx_strand_id
1 'polypeptide(L)'
;MHNWYACSHARPTFCNVCRESLSGVTSHGLSCEVCKFKAHKRCAVRAINNCKWTTLASIGKDIIEDEDGVAMPHQWLEGNLPVSAKCAVCDKTCGSVLRLQDWKCLWCKTMVRARSDGRLSATFSSA
;
A
#
# COMPACT_ATOMS: atom_id res chain seq x y z
N MET A 1 4.39 9.19 10.09
CA MET A 1 3.44 10.23 9.62
C MET A 1 3.40 10.24 8.10
N HIS A 2 2.26 10.52 7.48
CA HIS A 2 2.13 10.62 6.02
C HIS A 2 2.42 12.04 5.55
N ASN A 3 3.08 12.17 4.39
CA ASN A 3 3.28 13.47 3.74
C ASN A 3 2.22 13.69 2.66
N TRP A 4 1.18 14.48 2.96
CA TRP A 4 0.01 14.63 2.11
C TRP A 4 0.17 15.73 1.07
N TYR A 5 -0.27 15.46 -0.16
CA TYR A 5 -0.49 16.47 -1.18
C TYR A 5 -1.88 16.29 -1.82
N ALA A 6 -2.47 17.39 -2.26
CA ALA A 6 -3.71 17.36 -3.03
C ALA A 6 -3.44 16.80 -4.42
N CYS A 7 -4.31 15.91 -4.89
CA CYS A 7 -4.15 15.32 -6.21
C CYS A 7 -5.49 15.08 -6.89
N SER A 8 -5.50 15.24 -8.21
CA SER A 8 -6.55 14.75 -9.08
C SER A 8 -6.21 13.34 -9.55
N HIS A 9 -7.19 12.45 -9.52
CA HIS A 9 -7.01 11.09 -9.98
C HIS A 9 -7.62 10.95 -11.37
N ALA A 10 -6.78 10.66 -12.38
CA ALA A 10 -7.24 10.38 -13.73
C ALA A 10 -8.04 9.06 -13.84
N ARG A 11 -8.12 8.28 -12.75
CA ARG A 11 -8.77 6.97 -12.70
C ARG A 11 -9.57 6.83 -11.40
N PRO A 12 -10.61 5.97 -11.38
CA PRO A 12 -11.29 5.61 -10.15
C PRO A 12 -10.29 5.17 -9.09
N THR A 13 -10.38 5.80 -7.94
CA THR A 13 -9.42 5.65 -6.85
C THR A 13 -10.22 5.64 -5.56
N PHE A 14 -9.80 4.86 -4.58
CA PHE A 14 -10.55 4.66 -3.35
C PHE A 14 -9.76 5.11 -2.13
N CYS A 15 -10.46 5.60 -1.13
CA CYS A 15 -9.90 6.03 0.13
C CYS A 15 -9.45 4.80 0.93
N ASN A 16 -8.17 4.73 1.30
CA ASN A 16 -7.60 3.67 2.11
C ASN A 16 -8.08 3.68 3.58
N VAL A 17 -8.92 4.64 3.98
CA VAL A 17 -9.52 4.71 5.32
C VAL A 17 -10.97 4.25 5.31
N CYS A 18 -11.85 4.89 4.52
CA CYS A 18 -13.28 4.54 4.48
C CYS A 18 -13.65 3.57 3.34
N ARG A 19 -12.70 3.21 2.47
CA ARG A 19 -12.89 2.34 1.29
C ARG A 19 -13.85 2.87 0.22
N GLU A 20 -14.42 4.06 0.39
CA GLU A 20 -15.27 4.72 -0.59
C GLU A 20 -14.46 5.38 -1.72
N SER A 21 -15.12 5.65 -2.84
CA SER A 21 -14.49 6.33 -3.97
C SER A 21 -14.03 7.75 -3.61
N LEU A 22 -12.87 8.13 -4.13
CA LEU A 22 -12.35 9.50 -4.14
C LEU A 22 -12.86 10.30 -5.35
N SER A 23 -13.65 9.69 -6.25
CA SER A 23 -14.25 10.37 -7.39
C SER A 23 -15.43 11.23 -6.96
N GLY A 24 -15.24 12.55 -6.94
CA GLY A 24 -16.31 13.54 -6.79
C GLY A 24 -15.94 14.82 -7.53
N VAL A 25 -16.91 15.42 -8.20
CA VAL A 25 -16.77 16.62 -9.08
C VAL A 25 -16.16 17.83 -8.35
N THR A 26 -16.09 17.83 -7.02
CA THR A 26 -15.61 18.95 -6.20
C THR A 26 -14.59 18.58 -5.12
N SER A 27 -14.13 17.33 -5.04
CA SER A 27 -13.31 16.88 -3.90
C SER A 27 -12.02 16.16 -4.31
N HIS A 28 -10.96 16.96 -4.50
CA HIS A 28 -9.59 16.46 -4.60
C HIS A 28 -9.25 15.59 -3.37
N GLY A 29 -8.93 14.33 -3.63
CA GLY A 29 -8.34 13.43 -2.64
C GLY A 29 -6.94 13.87 -2.24
N LEU A 30 -6.47 13.35 -1.12
CA LEU A 30 -5.08 13.45 -0.69
C LEU A 30 -4.36 12.17 -1.07
N SER A 31 -3.12 12.30 -1.53
CA SER A 31 -2.20 11.18 -1.70
C SER A 31 -0.97 11.44 -0.87
N CYS A 32 -0.41 10.38 -0.28
CA CYS A 32 0.87 10.46 0.39
C CYS A 32 2.00 10.42 -0.63
N GLU A 33 3.00 11.29 -0.53
CA GLU A 33 4.14 11.31 -1.46
C GLU A 33 4.99 10.04 -1.37
N VAL A 34 5.14 9.51 -0.15
CA VAL A 34 6.05 8.42 0.18
C VAL A 34 5.45 7.05 -0.15
N CYS A 35 4.33 6.71 0.50
CA CYS A 35 3.74 5.37 0.36
C CYS A 35 2.63 5.29 -0.69
N LYS A 36 2.16 6.43 -1.21
CA LYS A 36 1.01 6.53 -2.13
C LYS A 36 -0.33 6.09 -1.51
N PHE A 37 -0.43 6.06 -0.18
CA PHE A 37 -1.72 5.94 0.52
C PHE A 37 -2.63 7.08 0.10
N LYS A 38 -3.91 6.80 -0.13
CA LYS A 38 -4.87 7.80 -0.63
C LYS A 38 -6.04 7.92 0.33
N ALA A 39 -6.47 9.14 0.61
CA ALA A 39 -7.55 9.39 1.55
C ALA A 39 -8.35 10.63 1.15
N HIS A 40 -9.62 10.70 1.57
CA HIS A 40 -10.33 11.98 1.54
C HIS A 40 -9.65 12.96 2.51
N LYS A 41 -9.82 14.26 2.29
CA LYS A 41 -9.37 15.30 3.24
C LYS A 41 -9.86 15.02 4.68
N ARG A 42 -11.14 14.67 4.84
CA ARG A 42 -11.76 14.29 6.13
C ARG A 42 -11.21 12.97 6.72
N CYS A 43 -10.67 12.10 5.88
CA CYS A 43 -10.18 10.78 6.30
C CYS A 43 -8.70 10.80 6.65
N ALA A 44 -7.91 11.73 6.10
CA ALA A 44 -6.47 11.81 6.34
C ALA A 44 -6.11 11.99 7.81
N VAL A 45 -6.94 12.70 8.59
CA VAL A 45 -6.76 12.86 10.04
C VAL A 45 -6.95 11.56 10.83
N ARG A 46 -7.66 10.58 10.24
CA ARG A 46 -7.88 9.24 10.82
C ARG A 46 -6.92 8.19 10.26
N ALA A 47 -6.04 8.56 9.34
CA ALA A 47 -5.10 7.62 8.73
C ALA A 47 -4.07 7.16 9.77
N ILE A 48 -3.83 5.85 9.82
CA ILE A 48 -2.81 5.28 10.69
C ILE A 48 -1.45 5.85 10.28
N ASN A 49 -0.62 6.24 11.26
CA ASN A 49 0.67 6.90 11.02
C ASN A 49 1.80 5.97 10.54
N ASN A 50 1.46 4.86 9.88
CA ASN A 50 2.36 3.78 9.44
C ASN A 50 2.86 3.97 7.99
N CYS A 51 3.12 5.19 7.55
CA CYS A 51 3.35 5.56 6.15
C CYS A 51 4.27 4.60 5.36
N LYS A 52 5.57 4.71 5.56
CA LYS A 52 6.58 3.77 5.07
C LYS A 52 7.65 3.75 6.15
N TRP A 53 8.00 2.58 6.65
CA TRP A 53 9.15 2.52 7.54
C TRP A 53 10.38 2.91 6.72
N THR A 54 11.28 3.69 7.29
CA THR A 54 12.49 4.16 6.59
C THR A 54 13.73 4.09 7.48
N THR A 55 13.52 3.78 8.76
CA THR A 55 14.54 3.67 9.79
C THR A 55 14.18 2.51 10.72
N LEU A 56 15.19 1.93 11.38
CA LEU A 56 15.03 0.87 12.39
C LEU A 56 14.01 1.26 13.48
N ALA A 57 14.05 2.53 13.91
CA ALA A 57 13.12 3.10 14.88
C ALA A 57 11.65 3.09 14.41
N SER A 58 11.39 3.12 13.10
CA SER A 58 10.03 3.09 12.54
C SER A 58 9.46 1.68 12.42
N ILE A 59 10.34 0.67 12.39
CA ILE A 59 9.98 -0.75 12.20
C ILE A 59 9.58 -1.36 13.56
N GLY A 60 10.20 -0.91 14.65
CA GLY A 60 9.88 -1.40 15.99
C GLY A 60 10.25 -2.88 16.15
N LYS A 61 9.30 -3.70 16.63
CA LYS A 61 9.49 -5.14 16.90
C LYS A 61 9.24 -6.04 15.69
N ASP A 62 8.91 -5.47 14.53
CA ASP A 62 8.61 -6.24 13.31
C ASP A 62 9.88 -6.72 12.59
N ILE A 63 11.07 -6.47 13.14
CA ILE A 63 12.34 -7.00 12.62
C ILE A 63 12.43 -8.48 13.00
N ILE A 64 12.64 -9.33 12.00
CA ILE A 64 12.86 -10.76 12.22
C ILE A 64 14.38 -10.95 12.29
N GLU A 65 14.87 -11.32 13.47
CA GLU A 65 16.26 -11.66 13.71
C GLU A 65 16.37 -13.19 13.72
N ASP A 66 16.95 -13.76 12.66
CA ASP A 66 17.22 -15.19 12.55
C ASP A 66 18.74 -15.46 12.66
N GLU A 67 19.18 -16.71 12.81
CA GLU A 67 20.61 -17.07 12.88
C GLU A 67 21.41 -16.61 11.65
N ASP A 68 20.74 -16.44 10.50
CA ASP A 68 21.32 -15.98 9.24
C ASP A 68 21.34 -14.44 9.08
N GLY A 69 20.81 -13.68 10.05
CA GLY A 69 20.84 -12.21 10.06
C GLY A 69 19.47 -11.54 10.17
N VAL A 70 19.40 -10.28 9.75
CA VAL A 70 18.23 -9.41 9.91
C VAL A 70 17.33 -9.46 8.67
N ALA A 71 16.16 -10.06 8.80
CA ALA A 71 15.13 -10.12 7.77
C ALA A 71 14.07 -9.03 7.97
N MET A 72 13.80 -8.29 6.89
CA MET A 72 12.86 -7.17 6.88
C MET A 72 11.53 -7.59 6.26
N PRO A 73 10.38 -7.45 6.97
CA PRO A 73 9.12 -7.89 6.40
C PRO A 73 8.57 -6.95 5.33
N HIS A 74 7.73 -7.51 4.46
CA HIS A 74 7.01 -6.71 3.48
C HIS A 74 5.99 -5.79 4.15
N GLN A 75 6.09 -4.49 3.88
CA GLN A 75 5.08 -3.52 4.28
C GLN A 75 4.05 -3.35 3.15
N TRP A 76 2.86 -3.92 3.33
CA TRP A 76 1.81 -3.96 2.31
C TRP A 76 0.90 -2.73 2.34
N LEU A 77 0.62 -2.18 1.16
CA LEU A 77 -0.45 -1.20 0.93
C LEU A 77 -1.54 -1.83 0.06
N GLU A 78 -2.78 -1.72 0.50
CA GLU A 78 -3.94 -2.26 -0.20
C GLU A 78 -4.40 -1.37 -1.37
N GLY A 79 -4.64 -1.98 -2.52
CA GLY A 79 -5.34 -1.38 -3.64
C GLY A 79 -4.66 -0.19 -4.30
N ASN A 80 -5.45 0.57 -5.09
CA ASN A 80 -4.98 1.68 -5.90
C ASN A 80 -3.75 1.30 -6.77
N LEU A 81 -3.77 0.09 -7.32
CA LEU A 81 -2.69 -0.49 -8.10
C LEU A 81 -2.67 0.07 -9.55
N PRO A 82 -1.49 0.07 -10.21
CA PRO A 82 -1.40 0.49 -11.62
C PRO A 82 -2.19 -0.45 -12.54
N VAL A 83 -2.56 0.04 -13.74
CA VAL A 83 -3.44 -0.67 -14.70
C VAL A 83 -2.89 -2.04 -15.10
N SER A 84 -1.57 -2.11 -15.26
CA SER A 84 -0.83 -3.30 -15.68
C SER A 84 -0.22 -4.05 -14.50
N ALA A 85 -0.73 -3.84 -13.27
CA ALA A 85 -0.25 -4.57 -12.12
C ALA A 85 -0.42 -6.07 -12.32
N LYS A 86 0.67 -6.84 -12.13
CA LYS A 86 0.67 -8.30 -12.18
C LYS A 86 1.06 -8.88 -10.83
N CYS A 87 0.50 -10.04 -10.51
CA CYS A 87 0.82 -10.78 -9.31
C CYS A 87 2.17 -11.47 -9.44
N ALA A 88 3.11 -11.19 -8.54
CA ALA A 88 4.41 -11.86 -8.55
C ALA A 88 4.33 -13.37 -8.30
N VAL A 89 3.23 -13.88 -7.73
CA VAL A 89 3.07 -15.30 -7.40
C VAL A 89 2.41 -16.10 -8.53
N CYS A 90 1.45 -15.50 -9.27
CA CYS A 90 0.64 -16.24 -10.24
C CYS A 90 0.54 -15.60 -11.62
N ASP A 91 1.27 -14.51 -11.84
CA ASP A 91 1.32 -13.66 -13.06
C ASP A 91 -0.01 -13.06 -13.55
N LYS A 92 -1.14 -13.34 -12.88
CA LYS A 92 -2.44 -12.75 -13.21
C LYS A 92 -2.51 -11.28 -12.85
N THR A 93 -3.34 -10.52 -13.58
CA THR A 93 -3.59 -9.10 -13.32
C THR A 93 -4.11 -8.85 -11.90
N CYS A 94 -3.59 -7.80 -11.25
CA CYS A 94 -3.95 -7.33 -9.92
C CYS A 94 -4.69 -6.00 -9.98
N GLY A 95 -5.44 -5.69 -8.93
CA GLY A 95 -6.16 -4.44 -8.73
C GLY A 95 -7.60 -4.50 -9.22
N SER A 96 -8.34 -3.42 -8.93
CA SER A 96 -9.72 -3.24 -9.37
C SER A 96 -10.01 -1.76 -9.55
N VAL A 97 -10.89 -1.47 -10.50
CA VAL A 97 -11.47 -0.13 -10.71
C VAL A 97 -12.72 0.12 -9.86
N LEU A 98 -13.23 -0.92 -9.18
CA LEU A 98 -14.49 -0.87 -8.43
C LEU A 98 -14.29 -0.82 -6.91
N ARG A 99 -13.11 -1.20 -6.41
CA ARG A 99 -12.80 -1.24 -4.97
C ARG A 99 -11.30 -1.32 -4.70
N LEU A 100 -10.91 -1.12 -3.44
CA LEU A 100 -9.61 -1.57 -2.93
C LEU A 100 -9.57 -3.09 -2.87
N GLN A 101 -8.56 -3.67 -3.50
CA GLN A 101 -8.21 -5.07 -3.40
C GLN A 101 -6.77 -5.26 -3.83
N ASP A 102 -6.21 -6.41 -3.50
CA ASP A 102 -4.82 -6.79 -3.79
C ASP A 102 -3.83 -5.84 -3.11
N TRP A 103 -2.56 -6.20 -3.11
CA TRP A 103 -1.56 -5.58 -2.23
C TRP A 103 -0.31 -5.24 -3.01
N LYS A 104 0.35 -4.16 -2.60
CA LYS A 104 1.67 -3.74 -3.11
C LYS A 104 2.61 -3.47 -1.96
N CYS A 105 3.80 -4.04 -2.02
CA CYS A 105 4.85 -3.76 -1.05
C CYS A 105 5.39 -2.34 -1.26
N LEU A 106 5.51 -1.58 -0.18
CA LEU A 106 6.03 -0.21 -0.21
C LEU A 106 7.54 -0.14 -0.49
N TRP A 107 8.25 -1.23 -0.24
CA TRP A 107 9.69 -1.36 -0.42
C TRP A 107 10.04 -1.84 -1.83
N CYS A 108 9.84 -3.12 -2.10
CA CYS A 108 10.23 -3.78 -3.35
C CYS A 108 9.23 -3.62 -4.49
N LYS A 109 8.07 -2.99 -4.24
CA LYS A 109 6.99 -2.79 -5.23
C LYS A 109 6.33 -4.07 -5.76
N THR A 110 6.71 -5.24 -5.25
CA THR A 110 6.00 -6.50 -5.49
C THR A 110 4.51 -6.33 -5.25
N MET A 111 3.71 -6.91 -6.15
CA MET A 111 2.25 -6.88 -6.08
C MET A 111 1.73 -8.31 -5.96
N VAL A 112 0.72 -8.50 -5.12
CA VAL A 112 0.13 -9.82 -4.85
C VAL A 112 -1.37 -9.73 -4.76
N ARG A 113 -2.06 -10.76 -5.28
CA ARG A 113 -3.52 -10.84 -5.17
C ARG A 113 -3.92 -11.25 -3.75
N ALA A 114 -5.07 -10.78 -3.29
CA ALA A 114 -5.62 -11.20 -2.00
C ALA A 114 -6.02 -12.70 -1.96
N ARG A 115 -6.07 -13.39 -3.11
CA ARG A 115 -6.57 -14.78 -3.25
C ARG A 115 -5.50 -15.82 -3.62
N SER A 116 -4.25 -15.64 -3.23
CA SER A 116 -3.25 -16.72 -3.27
C SER A 116 -2.78 -17.04 -1.85
N ASP A 117 -3.35 -18.11 -1.29
CA ASP A 117 -2.84 -18.92 -0.17
C ASP A 117 -2.67 -18.31 1.23
N GLY A 118 -3.24 -17.14 1.54
CA GLY A 118 -3.26 -16.61 2.92
C GLY A 118 -1.88 -16.32 3.56
N ARG A 119 -0.78 -16.67 2.87
CA ARG A 119 0.60 -16.34 3.18
C ARG A 119 1.04 -15.29 2.19
N LEU A 120 0.73 -14.03 2.49
CA LEU A 120 1.52 -12.94 1.92
C LEU A 120 2.97 -13.24 2.31
N SER A 121 3.87 -13.32 1.33
CA SER A 121 5.31 -13.49 1.59
C SER A 121 5.70 -12.49 2.67
N ALA A 122 6.13 -13.02 3.82
CA ALA A 122 6.31 -12.25 5.03
C ALA A 122 7.59 -11.41 4.96
N THR A 123 8.60 -11.86 4.20
CA THR A 123 9.96 -11.34 4.25
C THR A 123 10.51 -10.96 2.87
N PHE A 124 11.17 -9.81 2.80
CA PHE A 124 12.00 -9.42 1.67
C PHE A 124 13.38 -10.04 1.87
N SER A 125 13.80 -10.94 0.98
CA SER A 125 15.21 -11.33 0.89
C SER A 125 15.95 -10.22 0.16
N SER A 126 16.86 -9.53 0.85
CA SER A 126 17.88 -8.72 0.21
C SER A 126 18.71 -9.64 -0.69
N ALA A 127 18.73 -9.35 -1.99
CA ALA A 127 19.77 -9.87 -2.87
C ALA A 127 21.07 -9.10 -2.63
#